data_AF-A0A0A1TZV7-F1
#
_entry.id   AF-A0A0A1TZV7-F1
#
_cell.length_a   1.000
_cell.length_b   1.000
_cell.length_c   1.000
_cell.angle_alpha   90.00
_cell.angle_beta   90.00
_cell.angle_gamma   90.00
#
_symmetry.space_group_name_H-M   'P 1'
#
loop_
_entity.id
_entity.type
_entity.pdbx_description
1 polymer ?
#
loop_
_entity_poly.entity_id
_entity_poly.type
_entity_poly.pdbx_seq_one_letter_code
_entity_poly.pdbx_strand_id
1 'polypeptide(L)'
;MLKLEPIYLMNVALVLTTKDDIFTFLCICKNCKDAVKRLKTSPFFDDNESAQWFVSHFRPDTFRFNNYPFIILSIATEVSNFSFPNFNGEVLKQNFNVKMLQNTSQK
;
A
#
# COMPACT_ATOMS: atom_id res chain seq x y z
N MET A 1 12.00 30.27 2.49
CA MET A 1 10.96 29.21 2.55
C MET A 1 11.66 27.87 2.49
N LEU A 2 11.60 27.06 3.55
CA LEU A 2 12.17 25.70 3.55
C LEU A 2 11.36 24.85 2.56
N LYS A 3 12.02 24.33 1.52
CA LYS A 3 11.39 23.36 0.61
C LYS A 3 11.45 22.00 1.29
N LEU A 4 10.29 21.47 1.71
CA LEU A 4 10.23 20.08 2.14
C LEU A 4 10.65 19.17 0.98
N GLU A 5 11.64 18.32 1.21
CA GLU A 5 12.07 17.38 0.18
C GLU A 5 10.98 16.31 -0.04
N PRO A 6 10.80 15.82 -1.29
CA PRO A 6 9.78 14.84 -1.61
C PRO A 6 9.81 13.59 -0.72
N ILE A 7 10.98 13.18 -0.25
CA ILE A 7 11.14 12.00 0.61
C ILE A 7 10.41 12.16 1.95
N TYR A 8 10.40 13.35 2.54
CA TYR A 8 9.67 13.60 3.80
C TYR A 8 8.17 13.54 3.57
N LEU A 9 7.68 14.10 2.46
CA LEU A 9 6.27 14.05 2.09
C LEU A 9 5.81 12.61 1.78
N MET A 10 6.68 11.80 1.16
CA MET A 10 6.42 10.37 0.96
C MET A 10 6.31 9.64 2.30
N ASN A 11 7.19 9.93 3.26
CA ASN A 11 7.12 9.33 4.59
C ASN A 11 5.85 9.72 5.34
N VAL A 12 5.41 10.98 5.23
CA VAL A 12 4.11 11.43 5.76
C VAL A 12 2.97 10.68 5.10
N ALA A 13 2.96 10.57 3.77
CA ALA A 13 1.92 9.84 3.06
C ALA A 13 1.82 8.36 3.48
N LEU A 14 2.94 7.71 3.83
CA LEU A 14 2.98 6.31 4.25
C LEU A 14 2.37 6.04 5.63
N VAL A 15 2.17 7.07 6.46
CA VAL A 15 1.52 6.94 7.77
C VAL A 15 0.03 7.31 7.76
N LEU A 16 -0.51 7.73 6.61
CA LEU A 16 -1.94 8.02 6.44
C LEU A 16 -2.69 6.70 6.19
N THR A 17 -3.60 6.34 7.09
CA THR A 17 -4.20 5.00 7.10
C THR A 17 -5.61 4.96 6.50
N THR A 18 -6.16 6.11 6.11
CA THR A 18 -7.48 6.23 5.49
C THR A 18 -7.42 7.00 4.17
N LYS A 19 -8.41 6.76 3.31
CA LYS A 19 -8.62 7.51 2.07
C LYS A 19 -8.81 9.01 2.32
N ASP A 20 -9.55 9.37 3.37
CA ASP A 20 -9.85 10.77 3.67
C ASP A 20 -8.60 11.54 4.12
N ASP A 21 -7.73 10.90 4.90
CA ASP A 21 -6.43 11.48 5.29
C ASP A 21 -5.54 11.72 4.06
N ILE A 22 -5.47 10.72 3.16
CA ILE A 22 -4.71 10.84 1.91
C ILE A 22 -5.32 11.94 1.04
N PHE A 23 -6.64 11.98 0.89
CA PHE A 23 -7.31 13.00 0.09
C PHE A 23 -7.02 14.40 0.62
N THR A 24 -7.12 14.58 1.94
CA THR A 24 -6.76 15.83 2.62
C THR A 24 -5.30 16.21 2.33
N PHE A 25 -4.37 15.26 2.45
CA PHE A 25 -2.95 15.47 2.15
C PHE A 25 -2.72 15.88 0.68
N LEU A 26 -3.39 15.23 -0.27
CA LEU A 26 -3.31 15.56 -1.70
C LEU A 26 -3.76 16.99 -2.00
N CYS A 27 -4.72 17.52 -1.24
CA CYS A 27 -5.27 18.86 -1.40
C CYS A 27 -4.39 19.98 -0.84
N ILE A 28 -3.39 19.67 0.00
CA ILE A 28 -2.53 20.69 0.63
C ILE A 28 -1.70 21.45 -0.42
N CYS A 29 -0.96 20.73 -1.27
CA CYS A 29 -0.18 21.31 -2.35
C CYS A 29 0.23 20.28 -3.40
N LYS A 30 0.70 20.76 -4.57
CA LYS A 30 1.18 19.92 -5.66
C LYS A 30 2.28 18.93 -5.23
N ASN A 31 3.18 19.33 -4.33
CA ASN A 31 4.25 18.46 -3.87
C ASN A 31 3.73 17.24 -3.10
N CYS A 32 2.63 17.38 -2.34
CA CYS A 32 1.99 16.25 -1.66
C CYS A 32 1.42 15.26 -2.67
N LYS A 33 0.74 15.76 -3.71
CA LYS A 33 0.25 14.94 -4.82
C LYS A 33 1.38 14.21 -5.55
N ASP A 34 2.47 14.91 -5.85
CA ASP A 34 3.63 14.32 -6.52
C ASP A 34 4.34 13.30 -5.62
N ALA A 35 4.36 13.50 -4.30
CA ALA A 35 4.90 12.55 -3.34
C ALA A 35 4.08 11.24 -3.30
N VAL A 36 2.75 11.32 -3.21
CA VAL A 36 1.89 10.13 -3.22
C VAL A 36 2.04 9.35 -4.53
N LYS A 37 2.10 10.03 -5.68
CA LYS A 37 2.34 9.38 -6.99
C LYS A 37 3.70 8.69 -7.10
N ARG A 38 4.69 9.12 -6.34
CA ARG A 38 6.04 8.51 -6.32
C ARG A 38 6.13 7.32 -5.37
N LEU A 39 5.11 7.11 -4.52
CA LEU A 39 5.07 5.92 -3.67
C LEU A 39 4.97 4.67 -4.53
N LYS A 40 5.98 3.81 -4.41
CA LYS A 40 5.95 2.45 -4.96
C LYS A 40 5.29 1.44 -4.04
N THR A 41 4.89 1.89 -2.85
CA THR A 41 4.26 1.04 -1.85
C THR A 41 3.05 1.72 -1.23
N SER A 42 2.04 0.94 -0.84
CA SER A 42 0.86 1.47 -0.17
C SER A 42 1.17 1.88 1.28
N PRO A 43 0.42 2.83 1.87
CA PRO A 43 0.29 2.94 3.32
C PRO A 43 -0.22 1.65 3.97
N PHE A 44 -0.15 1.57 5.30
CA PHE A 44 -0.86 0.55 6.06
C PHE A 44 -2.29 1.05 6.30
N PHE A 45 -3.25 0.54 5.52
CA PHE A 45 -4.63 0.98 5.60
C PHE A 45 -5.38 0.34 6.77
N ASP A 46 -6.32 1.04 7.37
CA ASP A 46 -7.14 0.47 8.47
C ASP A 46 -8.44 -0.17 7.96
N ASP A 47 -8.74 -0.04 6.67
CA ASP A 47 -9.96 -0.55 6.06
C ASP A 47 -9.79 -0.93 4.58
N ASN A 48 -10.69 -1.79 4.09
CA ASN A 48 -10.68 -2.30 2.71
C ASN A 48 -10.98 -1.22 1.67
N GLU A 49 -11.87 -0.26 1.97
CA GLU A 49 -12.28 0.76 1.00
C GLU A 49 -11.09 1.65 0.65
N SER A 50 -10.37 2.12 1.67
CA SER A 50 -9.18 2.95 1.53
C SER A 50 -8.08 2.24 0.78
N ALA A 51 -7.84 0.96 1.10
CA ALA A 51 -6.85 0.13 0.43
C ALA A 51 -7.18 -0.05 -1.07
N GLN A 52 -8.42 -0.44 -1.39
CA GLN A 52 -8.86 -0.63 -2.77
C GLN A 52 -8.79 0.66 -3.57
N TRP A 53 -9.29 1.76 -3.00
CA TRP A 53 -9.24 3.08 -3.63
C TRP A 53 -7.79 3.49 -3.94
N PHE A 54 -6.88 3.32 -2.99
CA PHE A 54 -5.49 3.71 -3.19
C PHE A 54 -4.82 2.90 -4.30
N VAL A 55 -5.01 1.58 -4.28
CA VAL A 55 -4.41 0.68 -5.27
C VAL A 55 -4.95 1.02 -6.67
N SER A 56 -6.25 1.27 -6.81
CA SER A 56 -6.86 1.59 -8.10
C SER A 56 -6.42 2.94 -8.66
N HIS A 57 -6.14 3.93 -7.80
CA HIS A 57 -5.77 5.29 -8.21
C HIS A 57 -4.27 5.48 -8.42
N PHE A 58 -3.43 4.84 -7.59
CA PHE A 58 -1.99 5.08 -7.59
C PHE A 58 -1.17 3.92 -8.11
N ARG A 59 -1.75 2.72 -8.22
CA ARG A 59 -1.10 1.50 -8.75
C ARG A 59 0.29 1.27 -8.15
N PRO A 60 0.40 1.14 -6.82
CA PRO A 60 1.69 0.90 -6.18
C PRO A 60 2.24 -0.47 -6.61
N ASP A 61 3.56 -0.56 -6.78
CA ASP A 61 4.22 -1.82 -7.13
C ASP A 61 4.09 -2.86 -5.99
N THR A 62 4.02 -2.41 -4.74
CA THR A 62 3.95 -3.24 -3.53
C THR A 62 2.80 -2.84 -2.61
N PHE A 63 1.84 -3.74 -2.40
CA PHE A 63 0.84 -3.57 -1.34
C PHE A 63 1.39 -4.05 0.01
N ARG A 64 1.19 -3.25 1.06
CA ARG A 64 1.57 -3.60 2.44
C ARG A 64 0.34 -3.97 3.25
N PHE A 65 0.33 -5.19 3.75
CA PHE A 65 -0.68 -5.66 4.67
C PHE A 65 -0.35 -5.20 6.09
N ASN A 66 -1.38 -4.90 6.87
CA ASN A 66 -1.28 -4.82 8.32
C ASN A 66 -2.08 -5.99 8.95
N ASN A 67 -2.39 -5.89 10.24
CA ASN A 67 -3.17 -6.90 10.95
C ASN A 67 -4.67 -6.89 10.61
N TYR A 68 -5.12 -6.06 9.66
CA TYR A 68 -6.50 -5.99 9.20
C TYR A 68 -6.80 -7.04 8.11
N PRO A 69 -7.95 -7.73 8.15
CA PRO A 69 -8.33 -8.70 7.13
C PRO A 69 -8.81 -8.01 5.85
N PHE A 70 -8.00 -8.05 4.78
CA PHE A 70 -8.34 -7.45 3.49
C PHE A 70 -8.94 -8.45 2.50
N ILE A 71 -9.85 -7.98 1.65
CA ILE A 71 -10.32 -8.72 0.47
C ILE A 71 -9.22 -8.64 -0.60
N ILE A 72 -8.40 -9.69 -0.66
CA ILE A 72 -7.16 -9.70 -1.47
C ILE A 72 -7.41 -9.65 -2.98
N LEU A 73 -8.52 -10.21 -3.48
CA LEU A 73 -8.72 -10.44 -4.92
C LEU A 73 -8.57 -9.18 -5.78
N SER A 74 -9.19 -8.07 -5.40
CA SER A 74 -9.13 -6.82 -6.16
C SER A 74 -7.75 -6.18 -6.11
N ILE A 75 -7.05 -6.32 -4.99
CA ILE A 75 -5.70 -5.78 -4.83
C ILE A 75 -4.69 -6.63 -5.60
N ALA A 76 -4.85 -7.95 -5.58
CA ALA A 76 -3.92 -8.91 -6.16
C ALA A 76 -3.82 -8.84 -7.67
N THR A 77 -4.88 -8.40 -8.34
CA THR A 77 -4.86 -8.18 -9.79
C THR A 77 -4.14 -6.89 -10.18
N GLU A 78 -3.90 -5.99 -9.23
CA GLU A 78 -3.43 -4.62 -9.50
C GLU A 78 -2.01 -4.34 -9.00
N VAL A 79 -1.44 -5.22 -8.16
CA VAL A 79 -0.08 -5.05 -7.62
C VAL A 79 0.81 -6.23 -7.96
N SER A 80 2.11 -5.97 -8.10
CA SER A 80 3.10 -7.01 -8.42
C SER A 80 3.66 -7.70 -7.18
N ASN A 81 3.68 -7.01 -6.04
CA ASN A 81 4.31 -7.49 -4.82
C ASN A 81 3.41 -7.29 -3.60
N PHE A 82 3.61 -8.16 -2.62
CA PHE A 82 2.98 -8.08 -1.31
C PHE A 82 4.04 -8.08 -0.23
N SER A 83 3.88 -7.21 0.77
CA SER A 83 4.71 -7.21 1.97
C SER A 83 3.86 -7.45 3.22
N PHE A 84 4.42 -8.18 4.18
CA PHE A 84 3.75 -8.62 5.40
C PHE A 84 2.43 -9.37 5.17
N PRO A 85 2.32 -10.25 4.16
CA PRO A 85 1.04 -10.81 3.75
C PRO A 85 0.29 -11.42 4.93
N ASN A 86 -0.86 -10.84 5.24
CA ASN A 86 -1.76 -11.34 6.26
C ASN A 86 -2.87 -12.11 5.56
N PHE A 87 -2.65 -13.42 5.39
CA PHE A 87 -3.62 -14.32 4.79
C PHE A 87 -4.73 -14.77 5.76
N ASN A 88 -4.81 -14.16 6.95
CA ASN A 88 -5.89 -14.41 7.89
C ASN A 88 -7.17 -13.74 7.39
N GLY A 89 -8.05 -14.55 6.79
CA GLY A 89 -9.34 -14.15 6.26
C GLY A 89 -9.45 -14.48 4.77
N GLU A 90 -10.43 -15.33 4.41
CA GLU A 90 -10.91 -15.67 3.05
C GLU A 90 -9.88 -16.24 2.04
N VAL A 91 -8.60 -15.91 2.12
CA VAL A 91 -7.52 -16.35 1.22
C VAL A 91 -7.29 -17.85 1.33
N LEU A 92 -7.46 -18.42 2.53
CA LEU A 92 -7.41 -19.86 2.74
C LEU A 92 -8.61 -20.61 2.13
N LYS A 93 -9.67 -19.90 1.72
CA LYS A 93 -10.83 -20.53 1.04
C LYS A 93 -10.67 -20.60 -0.48
N GLN A 94 -9.66 -19.93 -1.04
CA GLN A 94 -9.38 -19.93 -2.47
C GLN A 94 -8.04 -20.62 -2.74
N ASN A 95 -8.00 -21.47 -3.76
CA ASN A 95 -6.82 -22.26 -4.12
C ASN A 95 -5.74 -21.36 -4.75
N PHE A 96 -5.02 -20.59 -3.94
CA PHE A 96 -3.82 -19.90 -4.40
C PHE A 96 -2.66 -20.89 -4.50
N ASN A 97 -2.02 -20.97 -5.67
CA ASN A 97 -0.72 -21.64 -5.81
C ASN A 97 0.37 -20.74 -5.20
N VAL A 98 0.57 -20.86 -3.90
CA VAL A 98 1.62 -20.12 -3.19
C VAL A 98 2.97 -20.81 -3.42
N LYS A 99 3.86 -20.18 -4.20
CA LYS A 99 5.26 -20.58 -4.27
C LYS A 99 6.07 -19.75 -3.29
N MET A 100 6.37 -20.32 -2.13
CA MET A 100 7.28 -19.69 -1.17
C MET A 100 8.69 -19.64 -1.76
N LEU A 101 9.25 -18.43 -1.93
CA LEU A 101 10.66 -18.28 -2.27
C LEU A 101 11.47 -18.50 -0.99
N GLN A 102 12.22 -19.61 -0.93
CA GLN A 102 13.14 -19.85 0.18
C GLN A 102 14.28 -18.84 0.09
N ASN A 103 14.52 -18.13 1.19
CA ASN A 103 15.65 -17.22 1.32
C ASN A 103 16.95 -18.04 1.34
N THR A 104 17.64 -18.14 0.21
CA THR A 104 19.01 -18.66 0.15
C THR A 104 19.97 -17.57 0.64
N SER A 105 19.89 -17.24 1.92
CA SER A 105 21.01 -16.61 2.62
C SER A 105 21.84 -17.73 3.22
N GLN A 106 22.72 -18.32 2.40
CA GLN A 106 23.84 -19.10 2.91
C GLN A 106 24.84 -18.13 3.56
N LYS A 107 25.34 -18.55 4.72
CA LYS A 107 26.25 -17.86 5.65
C LYS A 107 27.48 -17.24 4.99
#